data_AF-A0A329S2P4-F1
#
_entry.id   AF-A0A329S2P4-F1
#
_cell.length_a   1.000
_cell.length_b   1.000
_cell.length_c   1.000
_cell.angle_alpha   90.00
_cell.angle_beta   90.00
_cell.angle_gamma   90.00
#
_symmetry.space_group_name_H-M   'P 1'
#
loop_
_entity.id
_entity.type
_entity.pdbx_description
1 polymer ?
#
loop_
_entity_poly.entity_id
_entity_poly.type
_entity_poly.pdbx_seq_one_letter_code
_entity_poly.pdbx_strand_id
1 'polypeptide(L)'
;MATLSEIVLNQVQMAREGALPALLEITKVGYHAEISRHISCSFANLSSNPENHLGVFSLQEFRAAFTLAQSAEEFYGCGAAMCLGNLAVTSHNQIQISELGAF
;
A
#
# COMPACT_ATOMS: atom_id res chain seq x y z
N MET A 1 -1.80 13.82 -0.41
CA MET A 1 -2.12 12.39 -0.66
C MET A 1 -2.79 11.76 0.56
N ALA A 2 -2.13 11.71 1.73
CA ALA A 2 -2.70 11.11 2.95
C ALA A 2 -4.09 11.66 3.35
N THR A 3 -4.27 12.98 3.45
CA THR A 3 -5.55 13.61 3.81
C THR A 3 -6.68 13.34 2.80
N LEU A 4 -6.36 13.18 1.52
CA LEU A 4 -7.36 12.84 0.50
C LEU A 4 -7.79 11.38 0.60
N SER A 5 -6.87 10.49 1.00
CA SER A 5 -7.15 9.07 1.22
C SER A 5 -7.90 8.78 2.52
N GLU A 6 -7.99 9.72 3.47
CA GLU A 6 -8.82 9.56 4.69
C GLU A 6 -10.32 9.54 4.37
N ILE A 7 -10.73 10.14 3.26
CA ILE A 7 -12.12 10.12 2.80
C ILE A 7 -12.34 8.83 2.01
N VAL A 8 -13.12 7.90 2.57
CA VAL A 8 -13.40 6.58 1.97
C VAL A 8 -13.86 6.67 0.51
N LEU A 9 -14.71 7.66 0.19
CA LEU A 9 -15.23 7.87 -1.16
C LEU A 9 -14.14 8.21 -2.20
N ASN A 10 -13.05 8.83 -1.77
CA ASN A 10 -11.95 9.21 -2.66
C ASN A 10 -10.96 8.06 -2.88
N GLN A 11 -10.97 7.04 -2.02
CA GLN A 11 -9.99 5.95 -2.07
C GLN A 11 -10.08 5.15 -3.37
N VAL A 12 -11.28 4.88 -3.88
CA VAL A 12 -11.48 4.15 -5.13
C VAL A 12 -11.03 4.99 -6.33
N GLN A 13 -11.42 6.26 -6.35
CA GLN A 13 -11.08 7.18 -7.42
C GLN A 13 -9.57 7.43 -7.48
N MET A 14 -8.92 7.66 -6.33
CA MET A 14 -7.47 7.84 -6.26
C MET A 14 -6.72 6.61 -6.78
N ALA A 15 -7.16 5.41 -6.41
CA ALA A 15 -6.50 4.19 -6.86
C ALA A 15 -6.64 4.00 -8.38
N ARG A 16 -7.83 4.30 -8.93
CA ARG A 16 -8.10 4.29 -10.37
C ARG A 16 -7.35 5.38 -11.15
N GLU A 17 -7.13 6.54 -10.56
CA GLU A 17 -6.38 7.66 -11.16
C GLU A 17 -4.86 7.46 -11.12
N GLY A 18 -4.37 6.29 -10.70
CA GLY A 18 -2.95 5.98 -10.70
C GLY A 18 -2.19 6.52 -9.48
N ALA A 19 -2.87 6.75 -8.35
CA ALA A 19 -2.19 7.13 -7.12
C ALA A 19 -1.18 6.06 -6.66
N LEU A 20 -1.47 4.78 -6.86
CA LEU A 20 -0.61 3.67 -6.45
C LEU A 20 0.75 3.64 -7.20
N PRO A 21 0.80 3.73 -8.55
CA PRO A 21 2.05 3.91 -9.28
C PRO A 21 2.83 5.16 -8.87
N ALA A 22 2.14 6.27 -8.62
CA ALA A 22 2.80 7.51 -8.18
C ALA A 22 3.46 7.34 -6.80
N LEU A 23 2.78 6.67 -5.86
CA LEU A 23 3.33 6.34 -4.54
C LEU A 23 4.54 5.40 -4.65
N LEU A 24 4.50 4.44 -5.57
CA LEU A 24 5.62 3.53 -5.85
C LEU A 24 6.87 4.28 -6.32
N GLU A 25 6.71 5.22 -7.25
CA GLU A 25 7.82 6.03 -7.76
C GLU A 25 8.42 6.92 -6.66
N ILE A 26 7.59 7.54 -5.83
CA ILE A 26 8.09 8.37 -4.72
C ILE A 26 8.86 7.52 -3.70
N THR A 27 8.44 6.28 -3.46
CA THR A 27 9.15 5.33 -2.58
C THR A 27 10.57 5.02 -3.07
N LYS A 28 10.83 5.09 -4.38
CA LYS A 28 12.15 4.83 -4.98
C LYS A 28 13.11 6.01 -4.91
N VAL A 29 12.60 7.25 -4.84
CA VAL A 29 13.43 8.47 -4.96
C VAL A 29 14.22 8.81 -3.69
N GLY A 30 13.83 8.27 -2.52
CA GLY A 30 14.65 8.32 -1.31
C GLY A 30 13.88 8.64 -0.03
N TYR A 31 14.41 8.13 1.09
CA TYR A 31 13.80 8.11 2.41
C TYR A 31 13.82 9.49 3.09
N HIS A 32 12.78 10.29 2.88
CA HIS A 32 12.36 11.25 3.89
C HIS A 32 11.33 10.59 4.80
N ALA A 33 11.58 10.65 6.11
CA ALA A 33 10.76 10.00 7.11
C ALA A 33 9.28 10.38 7.03
N GLU A 34 9.01 11.68 6.88
CA GLU A 34 7.66 12.21 6.80
C GLU A 34 6.93 11.75 5.53
N ILE A 35 7.63 11.73 4.39
CA ILE A 35 7.08 11.29 3.11
C ILE A 35 6.73 9.79 3.16
N SER A 36 7.63 8.97 3.71
CA SER A 36 7.44 7.52 3.83
C SER A 36 6.26 7.19 4.76
N ARG A 37 6.10 7.95 5.85
CA ARG A 37 4.92 7.85 6.73
C ARG A 37 3.63 8.16 5.96
N HIS A 38 3.60 9.26 5.20
CA HIS A 38 2.42 9.61 4.41
C HIS A 38 2.09 8.57 3.35
N ILE A 39 3.11 7.96 2.73
CA ILE A 39 2.95 6.87 1.77
C ILE A 39 2.34 5.65 2.46
N SER A 40 2.92 5.18 3.58
CA SER A 40 2.39 4.02 4.32
C SER A 40 0.96 4.23 4.81
N CYS A 41 0.61 5.44 5.26
CA CYS A 41 -0.79 5.78 5.60
C CYS A 41 -1.71 5.76 4.38
N SER A 42 -1.27 6.30 3.23
CA SER A 42 -2.07 6.23 2.00
C SER A 42 -2.26 4.79 1.52
N PHE A 43 -1.25 3.92 1.63
CA PHE A 43 -1.38 2.50 1.34
C PHE A 43 -2.41 1.81 2.25
N ALA A 44 -2.32 2.04 3.57
CA ALA A 44 -3.28 1.50 4.54
C ALA A 44 -4.71 1.99 4.28
N ASN A 45 -4.87 3.28 3.97
CA ASN A 45 -6.18 3.87 3.68
C ASN A 45 -6.78 3.32 2.37
N LEU A 46 -6.00 3.28 1.29
CA LEU A 46 -6.47 2.78 -0.01
C LEU A 46 -6.85 1.30 0.07
N SER A 47 -6.05 0.49 0.78
CA SER A 47 -6.35 -0.93 1.00
C SER A 47 -7.48 -1.17 2.01
N SER A 48 -7.84 -0.20 2.87
CA SER A 48 -8.98 -0.36 3.78
C SER A 48 -10.32 -0.42 3.05
N ASN A 49 -10.38 0.05 1.80
CA ASN A 49 -11.57 -0.03 0.97
C ASN A 49 -11.67 -1.40 0.27
N PRO A 50 -12.74 -2.17 0.51
CA PRO A 50 -12.93 -3.47 -0.15
C PRO A 50 -12.99 -3.40 -1.68
N GLU A 51 -13.46 -2.29 -2.25
CA GLU A 51 -13.49 -2.12 -3.71
C GLU A 51 -12.08 -2.07 -4.33
N ASN A 52 -11.07 -1.74 -3.53
CA ASN A 52 -9.68 -1.72 -3.96
C ASN A 52 -8.96 -3.05 -3.77
N HIS A 53 -9.63 -4.09 -3.26
CA HIS A 53 -8.99 -5.37 -2.98
C HIS A 53 -8.73 -6.19 -4.25
N LEU A 54 -9.44 -5.94 -5.35
CA LEU A 54 -9.30 -6.71 -6.58
C LEU A 54 -9.00 -5.80 -7.77
N GLY A 55 -7.95 -6.12 -8.52
CA GLY A 55 -7.61 -5.46 -9.79
C GLY A 55 -7.02 -4.05 -9.66
N VAL A 56 -6.82 -3.56 -8.44
CA VAL A 56 -6.28 -2.21 -8.17
C VAL A 56 -4.80 -2.26 -7.78
N PHE A 57 -4.39 -3.22 -6.94
CA PHE A 57 -3.00 -3.44 -6.60
C PHE A 57 -2.37 -4.45 -7.57
N SER A 58 -1.26 -4.05 -8.18
CA SER A 58 -0.37 -4.88 -8.99
C SER A 58 0.76 -5.49 -8.15
N LEU A 59 1.42 -6.49 -8.73
CA LEU A 59 2.61 -7.13 -8.16
C LEU A 59 3.70 -6.14 -7.73
N GLN A 60 3.84 -5.00 -8.41
CA GLN A 60 4.83 -3.99 -8.04
C GLN A 60 4.47 -3.28 -6.74
N GLU A 61 3.19 -2.94 -6.54
CA GLU A 61 2.74 -2.32 -5.30
C GLU A 61 2.81 -3.28 -4.11
N PHE A 62 2.50 -4.57 -4.32
CA PHE A 62 2.72 -5.58 -3.29
C PHE A 62 4.20 -5.65 -2.88
N ARG A 63 5.13 -5.68 -3.84
CA ARG A 63 6.57 -5.69 -3.54
C ARG A 63 7.02 -4.45 -2.77
N ALA A 64 6.54 -3.26 -3.15
CA ALA A 64 6.85 -2.04 -2.40
C ALA A 64 6.28 -2.07 -0.98
N ALA A 65 5.06 -2.59 -0.79
CA ALA A 65 4.49 -2.79 0.53
C ALA A 65 5.34 -3.75 1.38
N PHE A 66 5.84 -4.85 0.81
CA PHE A 66 6.77 -5.75 1.51
C PHE A 66 8.10 -5.06 1.87
N THR A 67 8.70 -4.32 0.95
CA THR A 67 9.94 -3.56 1.21
C THR A 67 9.76 -2.53 2.33
N LEU A 68 8.62 -1.81 2.33
CA LEU A 68 8.28 -0.86 3.38
C LEU A 68 7.98 -1.56 4.71
N ALA A 69 7.32 -2.73 4.68
CA ALA A 69 7.02 -3.54 5.86
C ALA A 69 8.30 -4.10 6.53
N GLN A 70 9.35 -4.37 5.74
CA GLN A 70 10.65 -4.81 6.23
C GLN A 70 11.54 -3.68 6.77
N SER A 71 11.15 -2.42 6.57
CA SER A 71 11.93 -1.29 7.08
C SER A 71 11.91 -1.28 8.61
N ALA A 72 13.10 -1.18 9.23
CA ALA A 72 13.29 -1.18 10.68
C ALA A 72 12.74 0.08 11.37
N GLU A 73 12.33 1.09 10.60
CA GLU A 73 11.68 2.27 11.14
C GLU A 73 10.19 2.02 11.39
N GLU A 74 9.86 1.98 12.69
CA GLU A 74 8.59 1.55 13.28
C GLU A 74 7.34 2.20 12.64
N PHE A 75 7.46 3.43 12.13
CA PHE A 75 6.37 4.15 11.48
C PHE A 75 6.09 3.74 10.03
N TYR A 76 7.08 3.20 9.30
CA TYR A 76 6.90 2.80 7.90
C TYR A 76 6.31 1.40 7.81
N GLY A 77 6.80 0.50 8.69
CA GLY A 77 6.43 -0.90 8.67
C GLY A 77 4.97 -1.15 9.01
N CYS A 78 4.41 -0.40 9.98
CA CYS A 78 3.05 -0.62 10.47
C CYS A 78 1.97 -0.37 9.39
N GLY A 79 2.05 0.76 8.66
CA GLY A 79 1.08 1.06 7.61
C GLY A 79 1.17 0.12 6.41
N ALA A 80 2.39 -0.31 6.06
CA ALA A 80 2.62 -1.27 4.99
C ALA A 80 2.13 -2.69 5.37
N ALA A 81 2.38 -3.13 6.60
CA ALA A 81 1.86 -4.39 7.13
C ALA A 81 0.32 -4.37 7.23
N MET A 82 -0.27 -3.25 7.64
CA MET A 82 -1.73 -3.06 7.63
C MET A 82 -2.30 -3.13 6.22
N CYS A 83 -1.62 -2.53 5.24
CA CYS A 83 -2.01 -2.63 3.84
C CYS A 83 -2.02 -4.08 3.35
N LEU A 84 -0.95 -4.83 3.60
CA LEU A 84 -0.88 -6.26 3.26
C LEU A 84 -1.98 -7.06 3.97
N GLY A 85 -2.24 -6.79 5.24
CA GLY A 85 -3.31 -7.44 6.00
C GLY A 85 -4.71 -7.16 5.43
N ASN A 86 -4.98 -5.90 5.07
CA ASN A 86 -6.25 -5.52 4.44
C ASN A 86 -6.43 -6.19 3.07
N LEU A 87 -5.36 -6.32 2.28
CA LEU A 87 -5.42 -6.99 0.98
C LEU A 87 -5.52 -8.51 1.11
N ALA A 88 -4.97 -9.11 2.17
CA ALA A 88 -5.01 -10.55 2.42
C ALA A 88 -6.40 -11.12 2.75
N VAL A 89 -7.47 -10.32 2.71
CA VAL A 89 -8.84 -10.81 2.92
C VAL A 89 -9.39 -11.60 1.74
N THR A 90 -8.81 -11.44 0.54
CA THR A 90 -9.23 -12.19 -0.66
C THR A 90 -8.26 -13.32 -0.97
N SER A 91 -8.78 -14.47 -1.41
CA SER A 91 -7.96 -15.64 -1.75
C SER A 91 -6.96 -15.36 -2.89
N HIS A 92 -7.33 -14.49 -3.84
CA HIS A 92 -6.45 -14.06 -4.92
C HIS A 92 -5.21 -13.33 -4.38
N ASN A 93 -5.42 -12.35 -3.50
CA ASN A 93 -4.33 -11.59 -2.92
C ASN A 93 -3.51 -12.43 -1.94
N GLN A 94 -4.12 -13.36 -1.22
CA GLN A 94 -3.39 -14.30 -0.35
C GLN A 94 -2.35 -15.09 -1.12
N ILE A 95 -2.67 -15.54 -2.35
CA ILE A 95 -1.73 -16.24 -3.23
C ILE A 95 -0.58 -15.30 -3.62
N GLN A 96 -0.89 -14.07 -4.05
CA GLN A 96 0.17 -13.12 -4.41
C GLN A 96 1.06 -12.76 -3.22
N ILE A 97 0.48 -12.55 -2.05
CA ILE A 97 1.19 -12.24 -0.80
C ILE A 97 2.03 -13.43 -0.37
N SER A 98 1.56 -14.68 -0.49
CA SER A 98 2.36 -15.85 -0.12
C SER A 98 3.52 -16.08 -1.08
N GLU A 99 3.32 -15.89 -2.38
CA GLU A 99 4.38 -15.97 -3.40
C GLU A 99 5.45 -14.88 -3.22
N LEU A 100 5.05 -13.68 -2.79
CA LEU A 100 5.96 -12.56 -2.54
C LEU A 100 6.50 -12.52 -1.11
N GLY A 101 5.87 -13.18 -0.15
CA GLY A 101 6.29 -13.20 1.26
C GLY A 101 7.21 -14.38 1.59
N ALA A 102 7.24 -15.41 0.74
CA ALA A 102 8.17 -16.53 0.84
C ALA A 102 9.57 -16.11 0.34
N PHE A 103 10.29 -15.37 1.18
CA PHE A 103 11.72 -15.09 1.00
C PHE A 103 12.52 -15.67 2.18
#